data_AF-A0A847X646-F1
#
_entry.id   AF-A0A847X646-F1
#
_cell.length_a   1.000
_cell.length_b   1.000
_cell.length_c   1.000
_cell.angle_alpha   90.00
_cell.angle_beta   90.00
_cell.angle_gamma   90.00
#
_symmetry.space_group_name_H-M   'P 1'
#
loop_
_entity.id
_entity.type
_entity.pdbx_description
1 polymer ?
#
loop_
_entity_poly.entity_id
_entity_poly.type
_entity_poly.pdbx_seq_one_letter_code
_entity_poly.pdbx_strand_id
1 'polypeptide(L)'
;MSFLKKSMAVILLFAMTILPIQTSFASGRTPILNRSTVTVAQMKNWARSKGATKLFIDLAQTFYDVSVSKGVDPAVTYAQSAKETAYLHYTGVVNASYKNPCGLKITQGGGDYDIQAHKKFSTWTEGITAQVDHLALYAGQKGYPKASTPDPRHFASIAGSAPFVENLGAKWAPSPNYGNEVVQMMQQIQAQPGGSKTPVPVKPAPAPAKPSVSLERIFGANRYDTADKINQITKPNTSTAVIANGTLYADAMIGMNLAEKTGGHLYIARPNQINPSVQKEISRGKIKKIYVVGDENSFNNNILKQLGSKGASVERINARNRFFLAEKVAGMYNSTTAVLVNGNQISDAVSISPVTAKEKLPLYMTNGTKLSSGTKKSLQNKKKVIIVGGDAVVSKNIEKELQQASVHVQRVSGSNRYETSLAIANFFYGSTNHIIFARGDVFADILTGTDLATAVNSPILLVNGNQLSSSQRSYIGKQRLKKAYVLGGTNAVSDSLFRNIQQNLK
;
A
#
# COMPACT_ATOMS: atom_id res chain seq x y z
N MET A 1 4.70 -68.50 -34.68
CA MET A 1 4.95 -68.83 -33.25
C MET A 1 6.32 -68.30 -32.90
N SER A 2 6.42 -67.22 -32.12
CA SER A 2 6.82 -67.27 -30.69
C SER A 2 8.34 -67.45 -30.52
N PHE A 3 9.16 -66.64 -29.84
CA PHE A 3 8.94 -65.59 -28.84
C PHE A 3 10.29 -64.83 -28.67
N LEU A 4 10.23 -63.54 -28.34
CA LEU A 4 11.37 -62.72 -27.91
C LEU A 4 12.00 -63.26 -26.60
N LYS A 5 13.33 -63.29 -26.51
CA LYS A 5 14.07 -63.38 -25.23
C LYS A 5 14.40 -61.98 -24.70
N LYS A 6 13.85 -61.66 -23.52
CA LYS A 6 14.29 -60.58 -22.61
C LYS A 6 15.06 -61.20 -21.43
N SER A 7 16.14 -60.57 -20.99
CA SER A 7 16.71 -60.70 -19.63
C SER A 7 17.53 -59.42 -19.38
N MET A 8 16.98 -58.48 -18.62
CA MET A 8 17.14 -58.24 -17.18
C MET A 8 18.19 -57.15 -16.91
N ALA A 9 17.71 -55.92 -16.79
CA ALA A 9 18.41 -54.81 -16.14
C ALA A 9 17.77 -54.61 -14.75
N VAL A 10 18.60 -54.60 -13.72
CA VAL A 10 18.24 -54.37 -12.31
C VAL A 10 17.89 -52.90 -12.12
N ILE A 11 16.66 -52.61 -11.69
CA ILE A 11 16.24 -51.29 -11.20
C ILE A 11 16.04 -51.41 -9.69
N LEU A 12 16.88 -50.70 -8.92
CA LEU A 12 16.64 -50.47 -7.49
C LEU A 12 15.40 -49.58 -7.32
N LEU A 13 14.33 -50.12 -6.75
CA LEU A 13 13.15 -49.37 -6.31
C LEU A 13 13.32 -49.01 -4.83
N PHE A 14 13.54 -47.74 -4.53
CA PHE A 14 13.42 -47.22 -3.16
C PHE A 14 11.93 -47.01 -2.85
N ALA A 15 11.31 -47.98 -2.17
CA ALA A 15 9.95 -47.85 -1.66
C ALA A 15 9.97 -46.92 -0.42
N MET A 16 9.63 -45.65 -0.61
CA MET A 16 9.44 -44.72 0.50
C MET A 16 8.00 -44.86 1.00
N THR A 17 7.82 -45.66 2.06
CA THR A 17 6.55 -45.73 2.81
C THR A 17 6.25 -44.36 3.41
N ILE A 18 5.27 -43.66 2.85
CA ILE A 18 4.72 -42.44 3.45
C ILE A 18 3.80 -42.89 4.58
N LEU A 19 4.30 -42.83 5.81
CA LEU A 19 3.45 -42.88 6.99
C LEU A 19 2.54 -41.64 7.01
N PRO A 20 1.22 -41.78 7.27
CA PRO A 20 0.36 -40.61 7.44
C PRO A 20 0.75 -39.91 8.74
N ILE A 21 1.19 -38.65 8.62
CA ILE A 21 1.38 -37.76 9.77
C ILE A 21 -0.01 -37.42 10.29
N GLN A 22 -0.49 -38.16 11.30
CA GLN A 22 -1.60 -37.73 12.13
C GLN A 22 -1.08 -36.61 13.04
N THR A 23 -1.33 -35.36 12.68
CA THR A 23 -1.22 -34.25 13.62
C THR A 23 -2.43 -34.30 14.55
N SER A 24 -2.25 -34.90 15.72
CA SER A 24 -3.25 -34.94 16.78
C SER A 24 -3.42 -33.55 17.40
N PHE A 25 -4.54 -32.88 17.13
CA PHE A 25 -4.98 -31.75 17.93
C PHE A 25 -5.64 -32.27 19.22
N ALA A 26 -5.24 -31.72 20.36
CA ALA A 26 -5.53 -32.21 21.72
C ALA A 26 -7.02 -32.19 22.18
N SER A 27 -7.99 -32.28 21.27
CA SER A 27 -9.42 -32.49 21.59
C SER A 27 -10.24 -33.16 20.47
N GLY A 28 -9.63 -33.54 19.33
CA GLY A 28 -10.35 -34.17 18.21
C GLY A 28 -11.33 -33.28 17.44
N ARG A 29 -11.41 -31.98 17.73
CA ARG A 29 -12.30 -31.00 17.07
C ARG A 29 -11.52 -29.89 16.38
N THR A 30 -12.10 -29.29 15.35
CA THR A 30 -11.45 -28.31 14.46
C THR A 30 -11.85 -26.89 14.85
N PRO A 31 -10.95 -26.04 15.40
CA PRO A 31 -11.33 -24.69 15.79
C PRO A 31 -11.63 -23.80 14.57
N ILE A 32 -12.69 -22.98 14.63
CA ILE A 32 -12.95 -21.95 13.61
C ILE A 32 -11.90 -20.84 13.70
N LEU A 33 -11.58 -20.43 14.93
CA LEU A 33 -10.49 -19.50 15.20
C LEU A 33 -9.18 -20.28 15.26
N ASN A 34 -8.43 -20.24 14.16
CA ASN A 34 -7.15 -20.90 14.07
C ASN A 34 -6.23 -20.14 13.10
N ARG A 35 -4.94 -20.45 13.18
CA ARG A 35 -3.99 -20.07 12.12
C ARG A 35 -4.42 -20.71 10.80
N SER A 36 -3.99 -20.10 9.71
CA SER A 36 -4.21 -20.70 8.39
C SER A 36 -3.60 -22.09 8.33
N THR A 37 -4.43 -23.08 8.00
CA THR A 37 -3.97 -24.45 7.78
C THR A 37 -3.63 -24.73 6.31
N VAL A 38 -3.88 -23.75 5.43
CA VAL A 38 -3.71 -23.87 3.97
C VAL A 38 -2.95 -22.68 3.39
N THR A 39 -2.52 -22.78 2.13
CA THR A 39 -2.06 -21.65 1.32
C THR A 39 -3.10 -21.26 0.26
N VAL A 40 -3.01 -20.05 -0.30
CA VAL A 40 -3.86 -19.64 -1.44
C VAL A 40 -3.64 -20.56 -2.65
N ALA A 41 -2.42 -21.06 -2.85
CA ALA A 41 -2.14 -22.02 -3.92
C ALA A 41 -2.91 -23.33 -3.72
N GLN A 42 -2.92 -23.87 -2.50
CA GLN A 42 -3.70 -25.05 -2.15
C GLN A 42 -5.19 -24.83 -2.36
N MET A 43 -5.74 -23.69 -1.93
CA MET A 43 -7.14 -23.33 -2.18
C MET A 43 -7.47 -23.29 -3.68
N LYS A 44 -6.64 -22.63 -4.49
CA LYS A 44 -6.83 -22.55 -5.95
C LYS A 44 -6.71 -23.90 -6.63
N ASN A 45 -5.75 -24.73 -6.23
CA ASN A 45 -5.54 -26.06 -6.78
C ASN A 45 -6.72 -26.98 -6.47
N TRP A 46 -7.20 -26.95 -5.23
CA TRP A 46 -8.37 -27.70 -4.82
C TRP A 46 -9.60 -27.26 -5.61
N ALA A 47 -9.86 -25.95 -5.70
CA ALA A 47 -11.00 -25.42 -6.46
C ALA A 47 -10.96 -25.86 -7.94
N ARG A 48 -9.79 -25.81 -8.59
CA ARG A 48 -9.61 -26.34 -9.95
C ARG A 48 -9.91 -27.84 -10.03
N SER A 49 -9.41 -28.63 -9.09
CA SER A 49 -9.64 -30.08 -9.05
C SER A 49 -11.11 -30.47 -8.88
N LYS A 50 -11.94 -29.56 -8.36
CA LYS A 50 -13.37 -29.76 -8.16
C LYS A 50 -14.24 -29.17 -9.28
N GLY A 51 -13.63 -28.66 -10.36
CA GLY A 51 -14.37 -28.04 -11.45
C GLY A 51 -15.08 -26.75 -11.04
N ALA A 52 -14.52 -26.00 -10.07
CA ALA A 52 -15.09 -24.74 -9.63
C ALA A 52 -15.12 -23.69 -10.75
N THR A 53 -16.04 -22.74 -10.65
CA THR A 53 -16.06 -21.59 -11.57
C THR A 53 -14.75 -20.80 -11.51
N LYS A 54 -14.39 -20.14 -12.61
CA LYS A 54 -13.22 -19.23 -12.64
C LYS A 54 -13.30 -18.18 -11.54
N LEU A 55 -14.50 -17.65 -11.29
CA LEU A 55 -14.74 -16.67 -10.24
C LEU A 55 -14.40 -17.20 -8.84
N PHE A 56 -14.79 -18.44 -8.52
CA PHE A 56 -14.48 -19.03 -7.21
C PHE A 56 -12.97 -19.23 -7.01
N ILE A 57 -12.25 -19.60 -8.06
CA ILE A 57 -10.79 -19.74 -8.06
C ILE A 57 -10.12 -18.36 -7.87
N ASP A 58 -10.61 -17.33 -8.57
CA ASP A 58 -10.08 -15.97 -8.49
C ASP A 58 -10.30 -15.36 -7.08
N LEU A 59 -11.40 -15.71 -6.41
CA LEU A 59 -11.73 -15.24 -5.06
C LEU A 59 -10.92 -15.89 -3.93
N ALA A 60 -10.14 -16.95 -4.20
CA ALA A 60 -9.37 -17.66 -3.16
C ALA A 60 -8.47 -16.71 -2.33
N GLN A 61 -7.85 -15.72 -2.99
CA GLN A 61 -7.03 -14.73 -2.28
C GLN A 61 -7.88 -13.85 -1.35
N THR A 62 -9.07 -13.41 -1.80
CA THR A 62 -9.98 -12.60 -0.99
C THR A 62 -10.47 -13.36 0.24
N PHE A 63 -10.85 -14.63 0.09
CA PHE A 63 -11.17 -15.50 1.23
C PHE A 63 -10.02 -15.61 2.21
N TYR A 64 -8.81 -15.86 1.70
CA TYR A 64 -7.62 -15.97 2.52
C TYR A 64 -7.38 -14.71 3.35
N ASP A 65 -7.35 -13.55 2.69
CA ASP A 65 -7.02 -12.28 3.31
C ASP A 65 -8.08 -11.87 4.36
N VAL A 66 -9.37 -12.02 4.05
CA VAL A 66 -10.45 -11.64 4.97
C VAL A 66 -10.47 -12.56 6.19
N SER A 67 -10.30 -13.88 6.01
CA SER A 67 -10.32 -14.85 7.11
C SER A 67 -9.16 -14.65 8.08
N VAL A 68 -7.94 -14.57 7.54
CA VAL A 68 -6.73 -14.34 8.34
C VAL A 68 -6.82 -13.01 9.10
N SER A 69 -7.39 -11.96 8.49
CA SER A 69 -7.54 -10.66 9.14
C SER A 69 -8.43 -10.68 10.40
N LYS A 70 -9.29 -11.69 10.54
CA LYS A 70 -10.24 -11.86 11.64
C LYS A 70 -9.94 -13.08 12.52
N GLY A 71 -8.77 -13.70 12.30
CA GLY A 71 -8.33 -14.88 13.04
C GLY A 71 -9.14 -16.15 12.76
N VAL A 72 -9.87 -16.19 11.63
CA VAL A 72 -10.61 -17.36 11.17
C VAL A 72 -9.72 -18.13 10.20
N ASP A 73 -9.68 -19.46 10.29
CA ASP A 73 -8.93 -20.28 9.34
C ASP A 73 -9.55 -20.17 7.93
N PRO A 74 -8.82 -19.68 6.92
CA PRO A 74 -9.32 -19.56 5.55
C PRO A 74 -9.72 -20.89 4.91
N ALA A 75 -9.22 -22.03 5.40
CA ALA A 75 -9.71 -23.32 4.94
C ALA A 75 -11.20 -23.49 5.26
N VAL A 76 -11.65 -23.06 6.45
CA VAL A 76 -13.05 -23.15 6.90
C VAL A 76 -13.95 -22.34 6.00
N THR A 77 -13.64 -21.06 5.80
CA THR A 77 -14.50 -20.12 5.07
C THR A 77 -14.60 -20.47 3.59
N TYR A 78 -13.50 -20.92 2.99
CA TYR A 78 -13.45 -21.31 1.58
C TYR A 78 -14.14 -22.65 1.33
N ALA A 79 -13.91 -23.65 2.21
CA ALA A 79 -14.62 -24.92 2.15
C ALA A 79 -16.14 -24.74 2.35
N GLN A 80 -16.53 -23.93 3.34
CA GLN A 80 -17.93 -23.61 3.60
C GLN A 80 -18.57 -22.93 2.38
N SER A 81 -17.91 -21.92 1.80
CA SER A 81 -18.41 -21.23 0.61
C SER A 81 -18.59 -22.16 -0.60
N ALA A 82 -17.63 -23.05 -0.85
CA ALA A 82 -17.75 -24.07 -1.88
C ALA A 82 -18.97 -24.96 -1.67
N LYS A 83 -19.23 -25.38 -0.43
CA LYS A 83 -20.37 -26.23 -0.07
C LYS A 83 -21.70 -25.51 -0.28
N GLU A 84 -21.81 -24.28 0.20
CA GLU A 84 -23.04 -23.47 0.14
C GLU A 84 -23.44 -23.09 -1.28
N THR A 85 -22.47 -22.94 -2.17
CA THR A 85 -22.72 -22.36 -3.51
C THR A 85 -22.46 -23.33 -4.64
N ALA A 86 -22.16 -24.60 -4.32
CA ALA A 86 -21.63 -25.56 -5.26
C ALA A 86 -20.46 -24.97 -6.06
N TYR A 87 -19.43 -24.46 -5.36
CA TYR A 87 -18.25 -23.83 -5.98
C TYR A 87 -18.58 -22.60 -6.87
N LEU A 88 -19.56 -21.81 -6.44
CA LEU A 88 -20.21 -20.70 -7.16
C LEU A 88 -20.90 -21.08 -8.47
N HIS A 89 -21.26 -22.35 -8.66
CA HIS A 89 -22.19 -22.72 -9.75
C HIS A 89 -23.63 -22.31 -9.45
N TYR A 90 -23.99 -22.16 -8.17
CA TYR A 90 -25.29 -21.69 -7.70
C TYR A 90 -26.47 -22.50 -8.27
N THR A 91 -26.86 -23.57 -7.59
CA THR A 91 -27.91 -24.50 -8.02
C THR A 91 -29.32 -24.11 -7.55
N GLY A 92 -29.52 -22.88 -7.07
CA GLY A 92 -30.78 -22.41 -6.46
C GLY A 92 -31.17 -20.99 -6.91
N VAL A 93 -31.88 -20.26 -6.06
CA VAL A 93 -32.42 -18.92 -6.40
C VAL A 93 -31.40 -17.77 -6.29
N VAL A 94 -30.30 -18.00 -5.57
CA VAL A 94 -29.16 -17.06 -5.46
C VAL A 94 -28.19 -17.34 -6.59
N ASN A 95 -27.62 -16.30 -7.21
CA ASN A 95 -26.57 -16.43 -8.23
C ASN A 95 -25.40 -15.45 -7.98
N ALA A 96 -24.37 -15.49 -8.83
CA ALA A 96 -23.15 -14.68 -8.66
C ALA A 96 -23.39 -13.16 -8.59
N SER A 97 -24.51 -12.64 -9.12
CA SER A 97 -24.85 -11.21 -9.00
C SER A 97 -25.13 -10.76 -7.56
N TYR A 98 -25.46 -11.72 -6.67
CA TYR A 98 -25.67 -11.46 -5.24
C TYR A 98 -24.37 -11.21 -4.48
N LYS A 99 -23.23 -11.69 -5.02
CA LYS A 99 -21.92 -11.64 -4.36
C LYS A 99 -21.96 -12.20 -2.93
N ASN A 100 -22.86 -13.16 -2.72
CA ASN A 100 -23.12 -13.82 -1.45
C ASN A 100 -22.44 -15.20 -1.48
N PRO A 101 -21.34 -15.38 -0.73
CA PRO A 101 -20.53 -16.60 -0.83
C PRO A 101 -21.09 -17.78 -0.06
N CYS A 102 -22.17 -17.61 0.71
CA CYS A 102 -22.59 -18.62 1.68
C CYS A 102 -24.11 -18.68 1.90
N GLY A 103 -24.89 -18.09 1.00
CA GLY A 103 -26.35 -18.08 1.11
C GLY A 103 -26.91 -17.23 2.26
N LEU A 104 -26.10 -16.35 2.86
CA LEU A 104 -26.49 -15.60 4.06
C LEU A 104 -27.81 -14.84 3.86
N LYS A 105 -28.76 -15.02 4.78
CA LYS A 105 -30.07 -14.38 4.74
C LYS A 105 -30.02 -12.94 5.24
N ILE A 106 -31.03 -12.13 4.91
CA ILE A 106 -31.25 -10.83 5.56
C ILE A 106 -31.61 -11.02 7.05
N THR A 107 -31.70 -9.93 7.80
CA THR A 107 -31.94 -9.94 9.25
C THR A 107 -33.22 -10.71 9.61
N GLN A 108 -34.31 -10.50 8.85
CA GLN A 108 -35.62 -11.15 9.05
C GLN A 108 -35.58 -12.66 8.78
N GLY A 109 -34.61 -13.16 8.02
CA GLY A 109 -34.62 -14.55 7.54
C GLY A 109 -35.56 -14.73 6.35
N GLY A 110 -36.15 -15.93 6.23
CA GLY A 110 -37.05 -16.33 5.13
C GLY A 110 -36.75 -17.74 4.62
N GLY A 111 -37.52 -18.20 3.62
CA GLY A 111 -37.35 -19.53 3.02
C GLY A 111 -36.17 -19.61 2.03
N ASP A 112 -35.66 -20.81 1.78
CA ASP A 112 -34.46 -21.03 0.94
C ASP A 112 -34.71 -20.78 -0.56
N TYR A 113 -35.98 -20.73 -0.98
CA TYR A 113 -36.39 -20.41 -2.35
C TYR A 113 -36.92 -18.98 -2.49
N ASP A 114 -36.91 -18.19 -1.41
CA ASP A 114 -37.31 -16.78 -1.46
C ASP A 114 -36.11 -15.90 -1.83
N ILE A 115 -36.16 -15.34 -3.04
CA ILE A 115 -35.11 -14.47 -3.60
C ILE A 115 -34.85 -13.20 -2.75
N GLN A 116 -35.84 -12.74 -1.98
CA GLN A 116 -35.74 -11.56 -1.10
C GLN A 116 -35.21 -11.92 0.29
N ALA A 117 -35.25 -13.19 0.68
CA ALA A 117 -34.72 -13.66 1.95
C ALA A 117 -33.19 -13.67 2.00
N HIS A 118 -32.51 -13.63 0.85
CA HIS A 118 -31.05 -13.69 0.77
C HIS A 118 -30.40 -12.32 0.60
N LYS A 119 -29.33 -12.09 1.36
CA LYS A 119 -28.61 -10.82 1.30
C LYS A 119 -27.86 -10.69 -0.03
N LYS A 120 -28.13 -9.61 -0.75
CA LYS A 120 -27.33 -9.12 -1.88
C LYS A 120 -26.29 -8.12 -1.38
N PHE A 121 -25.04 -8.35 -1.76
CA PHE A 121 -23.90 -7.50 -1.39
C PHE A 121 -23.43 -6.65 -2.57
N SER A 122 -22.87 -5.48 -2.25
CA SER A 122 -22.34 -4.55 -3.25
C SER A 122 -21.08 -5.11 -3.89
N THR A 123 -20.22 -5.77 -3.10
CA THR A 123 -18.96 -6.39 -3.56
C THR A 123 -18.75 -7.80 -3.02
N TRP A 124 -17.90 -8.60 -3.69
CA TRP A 124 -17.49 -9.92 -3.17
C TRP A 124 -16.75 -9.83 -1.85
N THR A 125 -15.91 -8.80 -1.68
CA THR A 125 -15.20 -8.57 -0.41
C THR A 125 -16.18 -8.32 0.73
N GLU A 126 -17.28 -7.60 0.48
CA GLU A 126 -18.33 -7.36 1.47
C GLU A 126 -19.06 -8.65 1.87
N GLY A 127 -19.48 -9.47 0.89
CA GLY A 127 -20.12 -10.76 1.17
C GLY A 127 -19.22 -11.76 1.89
N ILE A 128 -17.93 -11.83 1.50
CA ILE A 128 -16.93 -12.64 2.21
C ILE A 128 -16.68 -12.08 3.61
N THR A 129 -16.69 -10.75 3.77
CA THR A 129 -16.57 -10.11 5.08
C THR A 129 -17.72 -10.48 6.00
N ALA A 130 -18.96 -10.53 5.49
CA ALA A 130 -20.13 -10.94 6.23
C ALA A 130 -20.02 -12.40 6.71
N GLN A 131 -19.70 -13.33 5.81
CA GLN A 131 -19.50 -14.74 6.17
C GLN A 131 -18.43 -14.92 7.26
N VAL A 132 -17.28 -14.28 7.09
CA VAL A 132 -16.16 -14.41 8.05
C VAL A 132 -16.52 -13.76 9.39
N ASP A 133 -17.23 -12.63 9.39
CA ASP A 133 -17.69 -12.01 10.63
C ASP A 133 -18.69 -12.89 11.38
N HIS A 134 -19.58 -13.58 10.65
CA HIS A 134 -20.52 -14.54 11.24
C HIS A 134 -19.79 -15.73 11.89
N LEU A 135 -18.80 -16.29 11.20
CA LEU A 135 -17.98 -17.39 11.74
C LEU A 135 -17.14 -16.94 12.96
N ALA A 136 -16.56 -15.74 12.92
CA ALA A 136 -15.84 -15.18 14.05
C ALA A 136 -16.75 -14.91 15.26
N LEU A 137 -17.98 -14.44 15.02
CA LEU A 137 -19.00 -14.28 16.05
C LEU A 137 -19.36 -15.64 16.67
N TYR A 138 -19.69 -16.63 15.84
CA TYR A 138 -19.97 -17.99 16.30
C TYR A 138 -18.86 -18.56 17.17
N ALA A 139 -17.62 -18.26 16.81
CA ALA A 139 -16.47 -18.79 17.51
C ALA A 139 -16.06 -17.99 18.77
N GLY A 140 -16.80 -16.93 19.10
CA GLY A 140 -16.55 -16.12 20.29
C GLY A 140 -15.29 -15.26 20.19
N GLN A 141 -14.94 -14.81 18.99
CA GLN A 141 -13.74 -13.99 18.76
C GLN A 141 -13.77 -12.72 19.61
N LYS A 142 -12.62 -12.37 20.19
CA LYS A 142 -12.50 -11.12 20.96
C LYS A 142 -12.83 -9.91 20.08
N GLY A 143 -13.73 -9.06 20.56
CA GLY A 143 -14.22 -7.88 19.81
C GLY A 143 -15.47 -8.16 18.97
N TYR A 144 -16.11 -9.32 19.16
CA TYR A 144 -17.42 -9.66 18.61
C TYR A 144 -18.47 -9.73 19.75
N PRO A 145 -19.73 -9.33 19.51
CA PRO A 145 -20.28 -8.77 18.28
C PRO A 145 -19.70 -7.40 17.92
N LYS A 146 -19.73 -7.05 16.63
CA LYS A 146 -19.22 -5.79 16.09
C LYS A 146 -20.35 -4.77 16.03
N ALA A 147 -20.02 -3.51 16.35
CA ALA A 147 -20.96 -2.41 16.20
C ALA A 147 -21.34 -2.13 14.73
N SER A 148 -20.44 -2.43 13.79
CA SER A 148 -20.68 -2.31 12.35
C SER A 148 -20.07 -3.49 11.62
N THR A 149 -20.88 -4.16 10.81
CA THR A 149 -20.51 -5.32 10.00
C THR A 149 -21.49 -5.48 8.84
N PRO A 150 -21.05 -5.98 7.67
CA PRO A 150 -21.98 -6.33 6.60
C PRO A 150 -22.79 -7.59 6.88
N ASP A 151 -22.50 -8.35 7.94
CA ASP A 151 -23.32 -9.50 8.35
C ASP A 151 -24.68 -9.02 8.89
N PRO A 152 -25.80 -9.23 8.16
CA PRO A 152 -27.12 -8.82 8.60
C PRO A 152 -27.68 -9.72 9.73
N ARG A 153 -26.99 -10.81 10.06
CA ARG A 153 -27.35 -11.80 11.09
C ARG A 153 -26.33 -11.80 12.24
N HIS A 154 -25.68 -10.66 12.47
CA HIS A 154 -24.66 -10.45 13.50
C HIS A 154 -25.24 -10.32 14.92
N PHE A 155 -26.10 -11.26 15.32
CA PHE A 155 -26.84 -11.19 16.57
C PHE A 155 -25.94 -11.53 17.76
N ALA A 156 -25.94 -10.69 18.80
CA ALA A 156 -25.15 -10.93 20.00
C ALA A 156 -25.45 -12.29 20.67
N SER A 157 -26.68 -12.81 20.49
CA SER A 157 -27.13 -14.09 21.06
C SER A 157 -26.42 -15.33 20.52
N ILE A 158 -25.74 -15.23 19.37
CA ILE A 158 -24.98 -16.36 18.79
C ILE A 158 -23.48 -16.29 19.09
N ALA A 159 -23.03 -15.28 19.83
CA ALA A 159 -21.62 -15.11 20.17
C ALA A 159 -21.10 -16.31 20.96
N GLY A 160 -20.07 -16.99 20.45
CA GLY A 160 -19.46 -18.15 21.10
C GLY A 160 -20.29 -19.44 21.04
N SER A 161 -21.42 -19.47 20.31
CA SER A 161 -22.29 -20.67 20.28
C SER A 161 -21.74 -21.81 19.40
N ALA A 162 -20.70 -21.58 18.60
CA ALA A 162 -20.07 -22.57 17.74
C ALA A 162 -18.55 -22.32 17.60
N PRO A 163 -17.74 -22.65 18.64
CA PRO A 163 -16.29 -22.47 18.63
C PRO A 163 -15.54 -23.38 17.64
N PHE A 164 -16.10 -24.53 17.29
CA PHE A 164 -15.49 -25.51 16.39
C PHE A 164 -16.29 -25.67 15.09
N VAL A 165 -15.63 -26.02 13.99
CA VAL A 165 -16.25 -26.21 12.66
C VAL A 165 -17.35 -27.26 12.72
N GLU A 166 -17.16 -28.31 13.52
CA GLU A 166 -18.16 -29.37 13.75
C GLU A 166 -19.44 -28.81 14.40
N ASN A 167 -19.37 -27.70 15.14
CA ASN A 167 -20.55 -27.04 15.71
C ASN A 167 -21.41 -26.30 14.67
N LEU A 168 -20.96 -26.16 13.43
CA LEU A 168 -21.76 -25.53 12.38
C LEU A 168 -22.96 -26.39 11.98
N GLY A 169 -22.94 -27.70 12.28
CA GLY A 169 -24.12 -28.56 12.19
C GLY A 169 -25.21 -28.10 13.15
N ALA A 170 -26.45 -28.05 12.68
CA ALA A 170 -27.63 -27.50 13.36
C ALA A 170 -27.56 -26.02 13.78
N LYS A 171 -26.44 -25.31 13.54
CA LYS A 171 -26.29 -23.86 13.81
C LYS A 171 -26.25 -23.04 12.52
N TRP A 172 -25.39 -23.42 11.59
CA TRP A 172 -25.32 -22.81 10.26
C TRP A 172 -26.31 -23.47 9.31
N ALA A 173 -26.30 -24.81 9.26
CA ALA A 173 -27.19 -25.60 8.42
C ALA A 173 -27.97 -26.63 9.25
N PRO A 174 -29.20 -27.01 8.85
CA PRO A 174 -30.01 -27.98 9.59
C PRO A 174 -29.34 -29.35 9.76
N SER A 175 -28.53 -29.78 8.79
CA SER A 175 -27.83 -31.06 8.84
C SER A 175 -26.85 -31.11 10.02
N PRO A 176 -26.95 -32.10 10.93
CA PRO A 176 -25.99 -32.25 12.03
C PRO A 176 -24.58 -32.61 11.52
N ASN A 177 -24.47 -33.20 10.33
CA ASN A 177 -23.18 -33.60 9.75
C ASN A 177 -22.48 -32.49 8.97
N TYR A 178 -23.14 -31.34 8.79
CA TYR A 178 -22.62 -30.23 7.98
C TYR A 178 -21.19 -29.83 8.34
N GLY A 179 -20.91 -29.66 9.64
CA GLY A 179 -19.59 -29.27 10.12
C GLY A 179 -18.51 -30.30 9.77
N ASN A 180 -18.82 -31.59 9.89
CA ASN A 180 -17.90 -32.67 9.54
C ASN A 180 -17.56 -32.67 8.04
N GLU A 181 -18.54 -32.39 7.19
CA GLU A 181 -18.34 -32.29 5.73
C GLU A 181 -17.45 -31.09 5.38
N VAL A 182 -17.60 -29.96 6.08
CA VAL A 182 -16.69 -28.81 5.93
C VAL A 182 -15.27 -29.17 6.35
N VAL A 183 -15.08 -29.91 7.46
CA VAL A 183 -13.76 -30.39 7.89
C VAL A 183 -13.12 -31.31 6.85
N GLN A 184 -13.89 -32.23 6.26
CA GLN A 184 -13.38 -33.08 5.16
C GLN A 184 -12.93 -32.25 3.95
N MET A 185 -13.68 -31.22 3.60
CA MET A 185 -13.30 -30.30 2.52
C MET A 185 -12.03 -29.51 2.87
N MET A 186 -11.87 -29.06 4.12
CA MET A 186 -10.63 -28.43 4.59
C MET A 186 -9.42 -29.36 4.43
N GLN A 187 -9.56 -30.64 4.81
CA GLN A 187 -8.50 -31.64 4.65
C GLN A 187 -8.14 -31.86 3.16
N GLN A 188 -9.13 -31.85 2.26
CA GLN A 188 -8.87 -31.94 0.82
C GLN A 188 -8.12 -30.72 0.27
N ILE A 189 -8.36 -29.53 0.82
CA ILE A 189 -7.58 -28.33 0.48
C ILE A 189 -6.14 -28.49 0.98
N GLN A 190 -5.96 -28.91 2.23
CA GLN A 190 -4.65 -29.15 2.84
C GLN A 190 -3.83 -30.19 2.07
N ALA A 191 -4.47 -31.19 1.48
CA ALA A 191 -3.82 -32.24 0.68
C ALA A 191 -3.29 -31.77 -0.69
N GLN A 192 -3.60 -30.55 -1.14
CA GLN A 192 -3.17 -30.09 -2.47
C GLN A 192 -1.66 -29.80 -2.57
N PRO A 193 -1.05 -30.01 -3.74
CA PRO A 193 0.34 -29.61 -4.01
C PRO A 193 0.56 -28.11 -3.81
N GLY A 194 1.74 -27.72 -3.31
CA GLY A 194 2.10 -26.32 -3.03
C GLY A 194 2.03 -25.90 -1.56
N GLY A 195 1.80 -26.84 -0.63
CA GLY A 195 2.05 -26.65 0.79
C GLY A 195 3.53 -26.83 1.11
N SER A 196 4.19 -25.81 1.68
CA SER A 196 5.48 -26.05 2.33
C SER A 196 5.27 -27.02 3.49
N LYS A 197 6.05 -28.11 3.57
CA LYS A 197 6.01 -29.10 4.67
C LYS A 197 6.57 -28.58 6.00
N THR A 198 6.78 -27.27 6.13
CA THR A 198 7.23 -26.66 7.38
C THR A 198 6.05 -25.95 8.06
N PRO A 199 5.65 -26.39 9.27
CA PRO A 199 4.93 -25.51 10.18
C PRO A 199 5.78 -24.25 10.34
N VAL A 200 5.19 -23.08 10.06
CA VAL A 200 5.85 -21.81 10.38
C VAL A 200 6.17 -21.82 11.88
N PRO A 201 7.44 -21.73 12.32
CA PRO A 201 7.81 -21.85 13.73
C PRO A 201 7.08 -20.83 14.60
N VAL A 202 6.70 -21.28 15.79
CA VAL A 202 6.11 -20.48 16.87
C VAL A 202 7.11 -19.41 17.31
N LYS A 203 6.65 -18.15 17.30
CA LYS A 203 7.28 -17.05 18.05
C LYS A 203 7.30 -17.44 19.54
N PRO A 204 8.44 -17.39 20.26
CA PRO A 204 8.48 -17.61 21.71
C PRO A 204 7.50 -16.68 22.43
N ALA A 205 7.06 -17.08 23.64
CA ALA A 205 6.25 -16.24 24.53
C ALA A 205 6.79 -14.80 24.55
N PRO A 206 5.92 -13.77 24.50
CA PRO A 206 6.37 -12.42 24.25
C PRO A 206 7.33 -11.95 25.35
N ALA A 207 8.59 -11.72 24.96
CA ALA A 207 9.38 -10.66 25.56
C ALA A 207 8.52 -9.38 25.60
N PRO A 208 8.67 -8.52 26.63
CA PRO A 208 7.80 -7.37 26.86
C PRO A 208 7.49 -6.66 25.54
N ALA A 209 6.20 -6.47 25.26
CA ALA A 209 5.71 -6.02 23.96
C ALA A 209 6.52 -4.80 23.51
N LYS A 210 7.26 -4.93 22.40
CA LYS A 210 7.71 -3.76 21.66
C LYS A 210 6.47 -2.91 21.40
N PRO A 211 6.49 -1.60 21.65
CA PRO A 211 5.34 -0.75 21.39
C PRO A 211 4.88 -0.98 19.95
N SER A 212 3.60 -1.31 19.76
CA SER A 212 3.05 -1.57 18.43
C SER A 212 3.24 -0.31 17.59
N VAL A 213 4.00 -0.43 16.49
CA VAL A 213 4.17 0.66 15.54
C VAL A 213 2.79 1.02 15.00
N SER A 214 2.33 2.24 15.29
CA SER A 214 1.04 2.71 14.78
C SER A 214 1.15 3.00 13.28
N LEU A 215 0.14 2.62 12.50
CA LEU A 215 0.04 2.93 11.08
C LEU A 215 -1.17 3.82 10.83
N GLU A 216 -0.94 5.01 10.28
CA GLU A 216 -1.98 6.00 10.01
C GLU A 216 -2.12 6.25 8.51
N ARG A 217 -3.35 6.29 7.99
CA ARG A 217 -3.60 6.72 6.61
C ARG A 217 -3.97 8.20 6.59
N ILE A 218 -3.25 9.00 5.82
CA ILE A 218 -3.55 10.42 5.60
C ILE A 218 -4.03 10.59 4.16
N PHE A 219 -5.29 10.96 3.99
CA PHE A 219 -5.93 11.10 2.68
C PHE A 219 -7.12 12.04 2.70
N GLY A 220 -7.35 12.76 1.61
CA GLY A 220 -8.58 13.51 1.33
C GLY A 220 -9.39 12.87 0.20
N ALA A 221 -10.49 13.52 -0.21
CA ALA A 221 -11.32 13.05 -1.32
C ALA A 221 -10.57 13.11 -2.67
N ASN A 222 -9.59 14.01 -2.78
CA ASN A 222 -8.68 14.10 -3.91
C ASN A 222 -7.28 14.57 -3.44
N ARG A 223 -6.34 14.73 -4.37
CA ARG A 223 -4.95 15.13 -4.10
C ARG A 223 -4.83 16.48 -3.36
N TYR A 224 -5.72 17.42 -3.65
CA TYR A 224 -5.70 18.76 -3.06
C TYR A 224 -6.17 18.68 -1.59
N ASP A 225 -7.19 17.86 -1.33
CA ASP A 225 -7.67 17.61 0.04
C ASP A 225 -6.66 16.79 0.87
N THR A 226 -5.94 15.85 0.24
CA THR A 226 -4.82 15.14 0.91
C THR A 226 -3.72 16.13 1.29
N ALA A 227 -3.32 17.01 0.37
CA ALA A 227 -2.34 18.06 0.62
C ALA A 227 -2.78 18.98 1.77
N ASP A 228 -4.03 19.42 1.76
CA ASP A 228 -4.58 20.29 2.81
C ASP A 228 -4.60 19.59 4.17
N LYS A 229 -4.90 18.29 4.23
CA LYS A 229 -4.81 17.51 5.47
C LYS A 229 -3.39 17.38 5.97
N ILE A 230 -2.42 17.11 5.09
CA ILE A 230 -1.01 17.07 5.46
C ILE A 230 -0.58 18.43 6.04
N ASN A 231 -0.93 19.52 5.36
CA ASN A 231 -0.61 20.88 5.82
C ASN A 231 -1.29 21.22 7.17
N GLN A 232 -2.47 20.69 7.44
CA GLN A 232 -3.10 20.84 8.76
C GLN A 232 -2.42 20.03 9.86
N ILE A 233 -1.90 18.84 9.54
CA ILE A 233 -1.21 17.96 10.48
C ILE A 233 0.19 18.51 10.81
N THR A 234 0.93 18.97 9.81
CA THR A 234 2.27 19.52 9.98
C THR A 234 2.26 20.87 10.71
N LYS A 235 1.11 21.56 10.71
CA LYS A 235 0.89 22.87 11.35
C LYS A 235 2.02 23.87 11.06
N PRO A 236 2.20 24.26 9.78
CA PRO A 236 3.12 25.29 9.38
C PRO A 236 3.07 26.51 10.31
N ASN A 237 4.15 26.81 11.03
CA ASN A 237 4.29 28.11 11.68
C ASN A 237 5.02 29.06 10.74
N THR A 238 4.39 29.36 9.59
CA THR A 238 4.95 30.22 8.55
C THR A 238 3.94 31.23 8.08
N SER A 239 4.45 32.38 7.63
CA SER A 239 3.67 33.36 6.88
C SER A 239 3.84 33.25 5.37
N THR A 240 4.59 32.26 4.89
CA THR A 240 4.93 32.08 3.47
C THR A 240 4.28 30.82 2.91
N ALA A 241 3.56 30.95 1.80
CA ALA A 241 3.08 29.80 1.03
C ALA A 241 3.72 29.77 -0.36
N VAL A 242 3.98 28.56 -0.85
CA VAL A 242 4.38 28.31 -2.23
C VAL A 242 3.28 27.51 -2.89
N ILE A 243 2.71 28.04 -3.96
CA ILE A 243 1.63 27.40 -4.72
C ILE A 243 2.19 26.85 -6.01
N ALA A 244 2.01 25.56 -6.25
CA ALA A 244 2.39 24.90 -7.49
C ALA A 244 1.23 24.11 -8.10
N ASN A 245 1.28 23.85 -9.40
CA ASN A 245 0.22 23.13 -10.09
C ASN A 245 0.26 21.63 -9.70
N GLY A 246 -0.84 21.13 -9.15
CA GLY A 246 -0.96 19.74 -8.66
C GLY A 246 -1.00 18.65 -9.74
N THR A 247 -0.91 19.01 -11.02
CA THR A 247 -0.74 18.08 -12.15
C THR A 247 0.63 18.18 -12.83
N LEU A 248 1.40 19.25 -12.57
CA LEU A 248 2.76 19.44 -13.09
C LEU A 248 3.79 19.06 -12.02
N TYR A 249 3.98 17.76 -11.83
CA TYR A 249 4.74 17.24 -10.69
C TYR A 249 6.21 17.69 -10.61
N ALA A 250 6.88 17.90 -11.75
CA ALA A 250 8.26 18.39 -11.76
C ALA A 250 8.32 19.83 -11.21
N ASP A 251 7.41 20.69 -11.65
CA ASP A 251 7.30 22.08 -11.20
C ASP A 251 6.88 22.14 -9.73
N ALA A 252 6.00 21.25 -9.28
CA ALA A 252 5.65 21.12 -7.86
C ALA A 252 6.82 20.60 -7.00
N MET A 253 7.69 19.72 -7.52
CA MET A 253 8.93 19.32 -6.84
C MET A 253 9.91 20.49 -6.71
N ILE A 254 10.03 21.34 -7.74
CA ILE A 254 10.80 22.59 -7.65
C ILE A 254 10.14 23.55 -6.65
N GLY A 255 8.81 23.63 -6.63
CA GLY A 255 8.04 24.40 -5.66
C GLY A 255 8.29 23.95 -4.22
N MET A 256 8.50 22.66 -3.97
CA MET A 256 8.91 22.17 -2.65
C MET A 256 10.30 22.71 -2.25
N ASN A 257 11.26 22.71 -3.18
CA ASN A 257 12.58 23.28 -2.94
C ASN A 257 12.51 24.80 -2.72
N LEU A 258 11.60 25.51 -3.39
CA LEU A 258 11.35 26.92 -3.10
C LEU A 258 10.68 27.13 -1.73
N ALA A 259 9.72 26.28 -1.36
CA ALA A 259 9.04 26.33 -0.07
C ALA A 259 10.05 26.21 1.07
N GLU A 260 10.93 25.21 1.03
CA GLU A 260 11.98 25.10 2.03
C GLU A 260 12.88 26.33 2.06
N LYS A 261 13.39 26.76 0.90
CA LYS A 261 14.32 27.90 0.81
C LYS A 261 13.76 29.19 1.43
N THR A 262 12.45 29.37 1.32
CA THR A 262 11.72 30.56 1.78
C THR A 262 11.12 30.39 3.17
N GLY A 263 11.35 29.25 3.83
CA GLY A 263 10.71 28.88 5.09
C GLY A 263 9.18 28.77 4.99
N GLY A 264 8.66 28.59 3.77
CA GLY A 264 7.26 28.43 3.47
C GLY A 264 6.82 26.98 3.36
N HIS A 265 5.55 26.79 3.02
CA HIS A 265 4.97 25.46 2.80
C HIS A 265 4.43 25.30 1.38
N LEU A 266 4.53 24.08 0.85
CA LEU A 266 4.00 23.76 -0.46
C LEU A 266 2.49 23.50 -0.40
N TYR A 267 1.78 24.20 -1.26
CA TYR A 267 0.39 23.93 -1.58
C TYR A 267 0.30 23.56 -3.05
N ILE A 268 -0.36 22.46 -3.35
CA ILE A 268 -0.71 22.12 -4.73
C ILE A 268 -2.13 22.60 -5.02
N ALA A 269 -2.33 23.20 -6.19
CA ALA A 269 -3.60 23.77 -6.61
C ALA A 269 -3.93 23.44 -8.08
N ARG A 270 -5.19 23.67 -8.48
CA ARG A 270 -5.58 23.58 -9.90
C ARG A 270 -5.26 24.91 -10.59
N PRO A 271 -4.96 24.92 -11.91
CA PRO A 271 -4.63 26.14 -12.64
C PRO A 271 -5.61 27.30 -12.48
N ASN A 272 -6.90 26.98 -12.34
CA ASN A 272 -8.00 27.94 -12.27
C ASN A 272 -8.70 27.97 -10.91
N GLN A 273 -8.14 27.33 -9.88
CA GLN A 273 -8.77 27.28 -8.56
C GLN A 273 -7.71 27.20 -7.45
N ILE A 274 -7.71 28.20 -6.56
CA ILE A 274 -6.91 28.22 -5.34
C ILE A 274 -7.59 27.36 -4.27
N ASN A 275 -6.81 26.58 -3.53
CA ASN A 275 -7.29 25.78 -2.41
C ASN A 275 -8.07 26.66 -1.40
N PRO A 276 -9.28 26.25 -0.98
CA PRO A 276 -10.00 26.95 0.07
C PRO A 276 -9.21 27.08 1.37
N SER A 277 -8.33 26.11 1.68
CA SER A 277 -7.41 26.16 2.82
C SER A 277 -6.47 27.36 2.78
N VAL A 278 -5.82 27.61 1.64
CA VAL A 278 -4.91 28.74 1.44
C VAL A 278 -5.68 30.05 1.59
N GLN A 279 -6.84 30.15 0.96
CA GLN A 279 -7.70 31.35 1.08
C GLN A 279 -8.09 31.62 2.54
N LYS A 280 -8.43 30.56 3.29
CA LYS A 280 -8.79 30.64 4.71
C LYS A 280 -7.61 31.12 5.58
N GLU A 281 -6.40 30.61 5.34
CA GLU A 281 -5.23 31.02 6.12
C GLU A 281 -4.75 32.45 5.76
N ILE A 282 -4.99 32.93 4.53
CA ILE A 282 -4.83 34.35 4.17
C ILE A 282 -5.83 35.20 4.96
N SER A 283 -7.13 34.86 4.94
CA SER A 283 -8.16 35.61 5.66
C SER A 283 -7.95 35.64 7.18
N ARG A 284 -7.23 34.66 7.74
CA ARG A 284 -6.82 34.62 9.15
C ARG A 284 -5.56 35.45 9.45
N GLY A 285 -4.98 36.11 8.45
CA GLY A 285 -3.75 36.89 8.58
C GLY A 285 -2.48 36.04 8.80
N LYS A 286 -2.58 34.72 8.66
CA LYS A 286 -1.44 33.80 8.86
C LYS A 286 -0.52 33.80 7.66
N ILE A 287 -1.06 33.64 6.44
CA ILE A 287 -0.27 33.73 5.21
C ILE A 287 -0.22 35.19 4.74
N LYS A 288 0.99 35.72 4.59
CA LYS A 288 1.27 37.11 4.17
C LYS A 288 2.04 37.19 2.86
N LYS A 289 2.89 36.21 2.57
CA LYS A 289 3.67 36.13 1.32
C LYS A 289 3.34 34.84 0.57
N ILE A 290 3.15 34.94 -0.74
CA ILE A 290 2.84 33.82 -1.61
C ILE A 290 3.76 33.83 -2.82
N TYR A 291 4.43 32.71 -3.06
CA TYR A 291 5.11 32.44 -4.31
C TYR A 291 4.23 31.53 -5.18
N VAL A 292 3.94 31.94 -6.41
CA VAL A 292 3.21 31.11 -7.38
C VAL A 292 4.21 30.56 -8.40
N VAL A 293 4.36 29.24 -8.43
CA VAL A 293 5.33 28.54 -9.29
C VAL A 293 4.71 28.24 -10.65
N GLY A 294 5.44 28.60 -11.69
CA GLY A 294 5.06 28.36 -13.08
C GLY A 294 4.57 29.61 -13.82
N ASP A 295 4.42 29.45 -15.12
CA ASP A 295 3.96 30.48 -16.06
C ASP A 295 2.43 30.67 -16.02
N GLU A 296 1.89 31.45 -16.95
CA GLU A 296 0.46 31.71 -17.06
C GLU A 296 -0.38 30.49 -17.45
N ASN A 297 0.23 29.49 -18.09
CA ASN A 297 -0.41 28.21 -18.37
C ASN A 297 -0.58 27.37 -17.09
N SER A 298 0.33 27.54 -16.14
CA SER A 298 0.28 26.87 -14.84
C SER A 298 -0.76 27.51 -13.93
N PHE A 299 -0.78 28.85 -13.88
CA PHE A 299 -1.76 29.65 -13.16
C PHE A 299 -1.98 30.97 -13.88
N ASN A 300 -3.21 31.26 -14.29
CA ASN A 300 -3.53 32.53 -14.94
C ASN A 300 -3.35 33.72 -13.97
N ASN A 301 -3.23 34.94 -14.50
CA ASN A 301 -3.00 36.14 -13.68
C ASN A 301 -4.20 36.52 -12.80
N ASN A 302 -5.40 36.02 -13.08
CA ASN A 302 -6.57 36.27 -12.23
C ASN A 302 -6.41 35.62 -10.86
N ILE A 303 -5.77 34.44 -10.79
CA ILE A 303 -5.45 33.76 -9.53
C ILE A 303 -4.53 34.63 -8.65
N LEU A 304 -3.50 35.24 -9.24
CA LEU A 304 -2.58 36.12 -8.51
C LEU A 304 -3.31 37.37 -8.00
N LYS A 305 -4.17 37.98 -8.83
CA LYS A 305 -5.01 39.12 -8.43
C LYS A 305 -5.95 38.78 -7.28
N GLN A 306 -6.60 37.61 -7.31
CA GLN A 306 -7.49 37.13 -6.25
C GLN A 306 -6.76 36.88 -4.92
N LEU A 307 -5.52 36.38 -4.97
CA LEU A 307 -4.68 36.22 -3.79
C LEU A 307 -4.24 37.58 -3.22
N GLY A 308 -3.86 38.50 -4.10
CA GLY A 308 -3.44 39.86 -3.72
C GLY A 308 -4.56 40.68 -3.10
N SER A 309 -5.78 40.62 -3.65
CA SER A 309 -6.94 41.34 -3.11
C SER A 309 -7.37 40.85 -1.73
N LYS A 310 -6.94 39.65 -1.31
CA LYS A 310 -7.14 39.11 0.04
C LYS A 310 -6.07 39.53 1.04
N GLY A 311 -5.09 40.36 0.64
CA GLY A 311 -4.08 40.95 1.52
C GLY A 311 -2.72 40.25 1.53
N ALA A 312 -2.49 39.27 0.65
CA ALA A 312 -1.17 38.63 0.51
C ALA A 312 -0.28 39.37 -0.51
N SER A 313 1.02 39.46 -0.24
CA SER A 313 2.03 39.81 -1.25
C SER A 313 2.27 38.59 -2.15
N VAL A 314 2.05 38.72 -3.45
CA VAL A 314 2.11 37.61 -4.40
C VAL A 314 3.23 37.82 -5.42
N GLU A 315 4.14 36.83 -5.51
CA GLU A 315 5.27 36.84 -6.43
C GLU A 315 5.20 35.61 -7.34
N ARG A 316 5.31 35.79 -8.66
CA ARG A 316 5.41 34.67 -9.59
C ARG A 316 6.87 34.22 -9.73
N ILE A 317 7.12 32.94 -9.53
CA ILE A 317 8.40 32.30 -9.85
C ILE A 317 8.22 31.44 -11.09
N ASN A 318 8.64 31.98 -12.24
CA ASN A 318 8.63 31.28 -13.51
C ASN A 318 10.00 31.33 -14.21
N ALA A 319 10.12 30.50 -15.23
CA ALA A 319 11.22 30.47 -16.19
C ALA A 319 10.71 29.85 -17.50
N ARG A 320 11.54 29.88 -18.54
CA ARG A 320 11.16 29.35 -19.88
C ARG A 320 10.82 27.86 -19.93
N ASN A 321 11.34 27.07 -18.97
CA ASN A 321 10.94 25.67 -18.74
C ASN A 321 11.43 25.21 -17.35
N ARG A 322 11.07 23.99 -16.97
CA ARG A 322 11.40 23.40 -15.66
C ARG A 322 12.89 23.31 -15.33
N PHE A 323 13.78 23.20 -16.33
CA PHE A 323 15.22 23.14 -16.09
C PHE A 323 15.76 24.51 -15.64
N PHE A 324 15.32 25.58 -16.30
CA PHE A 324 15.65 26.96 -15.89
C PHE A 324 14.94 27.36 -14.60
N LEU A 325 13.74 26.83 -14.36
CA LEU A 325 13.01 27.06 -13.12
C LEU A 325 13.74 26.41 -11.93
N ALA A 326 14.18 25.17 -12.09
CA ALA A 326 15.00 24.47 -11.10
C ALA A 326 16.32 25.22 -10.86
N GLU A 327 17.02 25.64 -11.92
CA GLU A 327 18.25 26.44 -11.81
C GLU A 327 18.02 27.76 -11.04
N LYS A 328 16.94 28.48 -11.34
CA LYS A 328 16.58 29.74 -10.67
C LYS A 328 16.34 29.55 -9.17
N VAL A 329 15.60 28.51 -8.78
CA VAL A 329 15.33 28.20 -7.37
C VAL A 329 16.60 27.68 -6.68
N ALA A 330 17.36 26.80 -7.33
CA ALA A 330 18.61 26.27 -6.81
C ALA A 330 19.67 27.36 -6.58
N GLY A 331 19.69 28.40 -7.41
CA GLY A 331 20.55 29.58 -7.24
C GLY A 331 20.32 30.38 -5.96
N MET A 332 19.19 30.16 -5.26
CA MET A 332 18.92 30.77 -3.96
C MET A 332 19.67 30.08 -2.80
N TYR A 333 20.31 28.94 -3.05
CA TYR A 333 21.00 28.14 -2.04
C TYR A 333 22.52 28.35 -2.05
N ASN A 334 23.11 28.45 -0.86
CA ASN A 334 24.56 28.58 -0.67
C ASN A 334 25.25 27.24 -0.37
N SER A 335 24.60 26.10 -0.63
CA SER A 335 25.18 24.77 -0.36
C SER A 335 26.27 24.39 -1.37
N THR A 336 27.35 23.77 -0.89
CA THR A 336 28.39 23.15 -1.72
C THR A 336 28.00 21.77 -2.23
N THR A 337 26.89 21.21 -1.76
CA THR A 337 26.31 19.95 -2.21
C THR A 337 25.01 20.24 -2.95
N ALA A 338 24.80 19.60 -4.10
CA ALA A 338 23.56 19.72 -4.87
C ALA A 338 22.97 18.36 -5.21
N VAL A 339 21.67 18.32 -5.47
CA VAL A 339 20.96 17.14 -5.99
C VAL A 339 20.63 17.38 -7.47
N LEU A 340 20.88 16.38 -8.32
CA LEU A 340 20.55 16.40 -9.74
C LEU A 340 19.58 15.25 -10.08
N VAL A 341 18.48 15.58 -10.74
CA VAL A 341 17.44 14.63 -11.14
C VAL A 341 17.04 14.80 -12.59
N ASN A 342 16.39 13.79 -13.19
CA ASN A 342 15.77 13.96 -14.51
C ASN A 342 14.39 14.63 -14.39
N GLY A 343 14.26 15.86 -14.90
CA GLY A 343 13.01 16.63 -14.88
C GLY A 343 11.94 16.12 -15.84
N ASN A 344 12.30 15.28 -16.82
CA ASN A 344 11.35 14.61 -17.72
C ASN A 344 10.84 13.28 -17.15
N GLN A 345 11.57 12.67 -16.23
CA GLN A 345 11.27 11.36 -15.65
C GLN A 345 11.52 11.38 -14.13
N ILE A 346 10.65 12.08 -13.39
CA ILE A 346 10.83 12.29 -11.95
C ILE A 346 10.49 11.08 -11.07
N SER A 347 10.03 9.96 -11.66
CA SER A 347 9.54 8.81 -10.89
C SER A 347 10.56 8.24 -9.90
N ASP A 348 11.83 8.26 -10.29
CA ASP A 348 12.94 7.76 -9.50
C ASP A 348 13.40 8.79 -8.46
N ALA A 349 13.04 10.06 -8.67
CA ALA A 349 13.57 11.19 -7.93
C ALA A 349 12.59 11.74 -6.89
N VAL A 350 11.28 11.56 -7.03
CA VAL A 350 10.28 12.22 -6.17
C VAL A 350 10.51 11.97 -4.66
N SER A 351 11.03 10.80 -4.29
CA SER A 351 11.32 10.41 -2.90
C SER A 351 12.57 11.08 -2.31
N ILE A 352 13.36 11.82 -3.09
CA ILE A 352 14.47 12.65 -2.58
C ILE A 352 13.98 13.96 -1.96
N SER A 353 12.74 14.39 -2.25
CA SER A 353 12.23 15.70 -1.82
C SER A 353 12.38 15.96 -0.30
N PRO A 354 12.10 14.99 0.61
CA PRO A 354 12.34 15.18 2.04
C PRO A 354 13.80 15.39 2.40
N VAL A 355 14.72 14.75 1.67
CA VAL A 355 16.16 14.94 1.87
C VAL A 355 16.58 16.32 1.44
N THR A 356 16.15 16.77 0.25
CA THR A 356 16.48 18.14 -0.22
C THR A 356 15.93 19.20 0.72
N ALA A 357 14.75 18.97 1.29
CA ALA A 357 14.16 19.89 2.25
C ALA A 357 14.91 19.87 3.60
N LYS A 358 15.11 18.69 4.20
CA LYS A 358 15.77 18.55 5.49
C LYS A 358 17.22 19.06 5.47
N GLU A 359 17.98 18.68 4.46
CA GLU A 359 19.41 18.98 4.33
C GLU A 359 19.66 20.32 3.60
N LYS A 360 18.59 21.05 3.26
CA LYS A 360 18.63 22.35 2.57
C LYS A 360 19.49 22.32 1.30
N LEU A 361 19.26 21.31 0.47
CA LEU A 361 20.05 21.09 -0.74
C LEU A 361 19.35 21.69 -1.97
N PRO A 362 20.08 22.44 -2.81
CA PRO A 362 19.56 22.86 -4.10
C PRO A 362 19.26 21.67 -4.99
N LEU A 363 18.08 21.68 -5.61
CA LEU A 363 17.65 20.70 -6.61
C LEU A 363 17.80 21.26 -8.02
N TYR A 364 18.67 20.65 -8.82
CA TYR A 364 18.79 20.90 -10.25
C TYR A 364 18.11 19.80 -11.07
N MET A 365 17.71 20.13 -12.30
CA MET A 365 17.10 19.18 -13.23
C MET A 365 17.88 19.10 -14.56
N THR A 366 17.97 17.89 -15.11
CA THR A 366 18.43 17.60 -16.48
C THR A 366 17.30 16.97 -17.29
N ASN A 367 17.42 16.99 -18.63
CA ASN A 367 16.55 16.20 -19.51
C ASN A 367 16.91 14.70 -19.52
N GLY A 368 18.01 14.31 -18.85
CA GLY A 368 18.52 12.94 -18.74
C GLY A 368 19.78 12.67 -19.56
N THR A 369 20.02 13.43 -20.62
CA THR A 369 21.16 13.22 -21.53
C THR A 369 22.13 14.40 -21.58
N LYS A 370 21.67 15.62 -21.29
CA LYS A 370 22.49 16.84 -21.30
C LYS A 370 22.09 17.80 -20.17
N LEU A 371 23.05 18.58 -19.68
CA LEU A 371 22.79 19.72 -18.80
C LEU A 371 22.52 20.96 -19.64
N SER A 372 21.65 21.87 -19.15
CA SER A 372 21.64 23.24 -19.66
C SER A 372 22.97 23.91 -19.32
N SER A 373 23.37 24.92 -20.10
CA SER A 373 24.62 25.66 -19.86
C SER A 373 24.67 26.26 -18.45
N GLY A 374 23.55 26.82 -17.99
CA GLY A 374 23.41 27.40 -16.65
C GLY A 374 23.50 26.37 -15.52
N THR A 375 22.78 25.25 -15.63
CA THR A 375 22.89 24.13 -14.69
C THR A 375 24.30 23.55 -14.68
N LYS A 376 24.94 23.35 -15.83
CA LYS A 376 26.32 22.87 -15.93
C LYS A 376 27.26 23.79 -15.15
N LYS A 377 27.26 25.08 -15.45
CA LYS A 377 28.10 26.08 -14.77
C LYS A 377 27.86 26.07 -13.26
N SER A 378 26.61 25.98 -12.83
CA SER A 378 26.23 25.96 -11.42
C SER A 378 26.74 24.72 -10.69
N LEU A 379 26.62 23.53 -11.32
CA LEU A 379 27.03 22.26 -10.73
C LEU A 379 28.55 22.08 -10.72
N GLN A 380 29.28 22.62 -11.68
CA GLN A 380 30.76 22.60 -11.70
C GLN A 380 31.38 23.35 -10.51
N ASN A 381 30.66 24.33 -9.96
CA ASN A 381 31.10 25.08 -8.77
C ASN A 381 30.72 24.36 -7.45
N LYS A 382 30.11 23.18 -7.49
CA LYS A 382 29.75 22.41 -6.30
C LYS A 382 30.88 21.44 -5.96
N LYS A 383 31.08 21.20 -4.66
CA LYS A 383 32.02 20.17 -4.17
C LYS A 383 31.46 18.77 -4.40
N LYS A 384 30.14 18.61 -4.22
CA LYS A 384 29.44 17.33 -4.36
C LYS A 384 28.15 17.47 -5.14
N VAL A 385 27.89 16.52 -6.03
CA VAL A 385 26.60 16.38 -6.71
C VAL A 385 26.06 14.97 -6.48
N ILE A 386 24.84 14.90 -5.97
CA ILE A 386 24.11 13.65 -5.78
C ILE A 386 23.17 13.46 -6.96
N ILE A 387 23.43 12.47 -7.81
CA ILE A 387 22.55 12.10 -8.90
C ILE A 387 21.54 11.09 -8.39
N VAL A 388 20.24 11.36 -8.59
CA VAL A 388 19.17 10.41 -8.24
C VAL A 388 18.57 9.82 -9.51
N GLY A 389 18.62 8.49 -9.61
CA GLY A 389 18.18 7.72 -10.77
C GLY A 389 19.32 6.96 -11.44
N GLY A 390 18.97 5.85 -12.10
CA GLY A 390 19.92 5.01 -12.82
C GLY A 390 20.43 5.65 -14.11
N ASP A 391 21.37 4.97 -14.77
CA ASP A 391 22.03 5.47 -15.99
C ASP A 391 21.06 5.70 -17.15
N ALA A 392 19.97 4.93 -17.21
CA ALA A 392 18.91 5.08 -18.21
C ALA A 392 18.11 6.38 -18.05
N VAL A 393 18.10 6.95 -16.85
CA VAL A 393 17.32 8.16 -16.50
C VAL A 393 18.23 9.39 -16.43
N VAL A 394 19.43 9.26 -15.87
CA VAL A 394 20.47 10.30 -15.92
C VAL A 394 21.75 9.66 -16.45
N SER A 395 22.07 9.94 -17.70
CA SER A 395 23.17 9.29 -18.43
C SER A 395 24.51 9.37 -17.71
N LYS A 396 25.35 8.34 -17.90
CA LYS A 396 26.75 8.33 -17.43
C LYS A 396 27.57 9.49 -17.99
N ASN A 397 27.20 10.05 -19.14
CA ASN A 397 27.92 11.18 -19.73
C ASN A 397 27.82 12.44 -18.86
N ILE A 398 26.66 12.70 -18.26
CA ILE A 398 26.48 13.81 -17.31
C ILE A 398 27.36 13.58 -16.06
N GLU A 399 27.39 12.35 -15.55
CA GLU A 399 28.24 12.00 -14.40
C GLU A 399 29.73 12.21 -14.71
N LYS A 400 30.20 11.73 -15.86
CA LYS A 400 31.58 11.95 -16.33
C LYS A 400 31.90 13.43 -16.52
N GLU A 401 30.99 14.20 -17.11
CA GLU A 401 31.14 15.64 -17.32
C GLU A 401 31.33 16.41 -16.00
N LEU A 402 30.59 16.02 -14.94
CA LEU A 402 30.74 16.60 -13.61
C LEU A 402 32.05 16.15 -12.93
N GLN A 403 32.41 14.87 -13.03
CA GLN A 403 33.69 14.35 -12.49
C GLN A 403 34.91 15.01 -13.14
N GLN A 404 34.88 15.24 -14.45
CA GLN A 404 35.92 15.97 -15.18
C GLN A 404 36.09 17.41 -14.69
N ALA A 405 35.02 18.01 -14.17
CA ALA A 405 35.08 19.31 -13.50
C ALA A 405 35.48 19.21 -12.02
N SER A 406 36.08 18.10 -11.60
CA SER A 406 36.52 17.84 -10.21
C SER A 406 35.39 17.85 -9.17
N VAL A 407 34.15 17.63 -9.60
CA VAL A 407 32.99 17.49 -8.69
C VAL A 407 32.94 16.05 -8.16
N HIS A 408 32.81 15.87 -6.84
CA HIS A 408 32.54 14.54 -6.29
C HIS A 408 31.09 14.12 -6.62
N VAL A 409 30.93 13.15 -7.51
CA VAL A 409 29.61 12.67 -7.92
C VAL A 409 29.25 11.40 -7.16
N GLN A 410 28.06 11.38 -6.57
CA GLN A 410 27.48 10.21 -5.92
C GLN A 410 26.12 9.88 -6.51
N ARG A 411 25.97 8.69 -7.07
CA ARG A 411 24.70 8.22 -7.62
C ARG A 411 23.91 7.41 -6.59
N VAL A 412 22.63 7.72 -6.45
CA VAL A 412 21.66 6.96 -5.65
C VAL A 412 20.56 6.46 -6.58
N SER A 413 20.49 5.15 -6.76
CA SER A 413 19.56 4.52 -7.70
C SER A 413 19.22 3.09 -7.29
N GLY A 414 18.10 2.60 -7.82
CA GLY A 414 17.73 1.18 -7.82
C GLY A 414 17.29 0.74 -9.22
N SER A 415 16.91 -0.53 -9.35
CA SER A 415 16.46 -1.11 -10.63
C SER A 415 15.12 -0.56 -11.13
N ASN A 416 14.36 0.10 -10.25
CA ASN A 416 13.11 0.77 -10.54
C ASN A 416 12.85 1.86 -9.46
N ARG A 417 11.81 2.67 -9.64
CA ARG A 417 11.44 3.73 -8.69
C ARG A 417 11.25 3.29 -7.24
N TYR A 418 10.77 2.07 -7.00
CA TYR A 418 10.56 1.53 -5.66
C TYR A 418 11.89 1.22 -4.99
N GLU A 419 12.79 0.56 -5.72
CA GLU A 419 14.16 0.30 -5.24
C GLU A 419 14.99 1.59 -5.16
N THR A 420 14.77 2.59 -6.02
CA THR A 420 15.42 3.90 -5.89
C THR A 420 14.95 4.61 -4.62
N SER A 421 13.65 4.57 -4.29
CA SER A 421 13.16 5.13 -3.02
C SER A 421 13.75 4.43 -1.80
N LEU A 422 13.99 3.12 -1.90
CA LEU A 422 14.67 2.35 -0.87
C LEU A 422 16.17 2.68 -0.79
N ALA A 423 16.84 2.90 -1.92
CA ALA A 423 18.23 3.33 -1.97
C ALA A 423 18.40 4.71 -1.32
N ILE A 424 17.50 5.66 -1.59
CA ILE A 424 17.45 6.96 -0.93
C ILE A 424 17.26 6.80 0.58
N ALA A 425 16.32 5.92 0.99
CA ALA A 425 16.09 5.63 2.40
C ALA A 425 17.36 5.10 3.08
N ASN A 426 18.02 4.09 2.52
CA ASN A 426 19.27 3.55 3.08
C ASN A 426 20.42 4.56 3.10
N PHE A 427 20.50 5.42 2.08
CA PHE A 427 21.63 6.33 1.92
C PHE A 427 21.57 7.52 2.88
N PHE A 428 20.39 8.11 3.05
CA PHE A 428 20.21 9.33 3.84
C PHE A 428 19.62 9.09 5.22
N TYR A 429 18.96 7.95 5.43
CA TYR A 429 18.32 7.61 6.68
C TYR A 429 18.99 6.37 7.24
N GLY A 430 19.67 6.52 8.38
CA GLY A 430 20.16 5.41 9.17
C GLY A 430 19.00 4.69 9.86
N SER A 431 19.09 4.51 11.18
CA SER A 431 17.93 4.07 11.96
C SER A 431 16.87 5.18 11.98
N THR A 432 15.68 4.89 11.46
CA THR A 432 14.52 5.80 11.54
C THR A 432 13.47 5.28 12.53
N ASN A 433 12.72 6.21 13.11
CA ASN A 433 11.54 5.92 13.94
C ASN A 433 10.23 6.08 13.16
N HIS A 434 10.30 6.57 11.93
CA HIS A 434 9.16 6.81 11.07
C HIS A 434 9.42 6.30 9.65
N ILE A 435 8.38 5.77 9.01
CA ILE A 435 8.36 5.52 7.57
C ILE A 435 7.05 6.03 7.00
N ILE A 436 7.13 6.70 5.86
CA ILE A 436 5.97 7.12 5.09
C ILE A 436 5.90 6.28 3.82
N PHE A 437 4.73 5.74 3.51
CA PHE A 437 4.46 4.98 2.31
C PHE A 437 3.56 5.77 1.37
N ALA A 438 3.84 5.72 0.08
CA ALA A 438 3.01 6.36 -0.93
C ALA A 438 3.10 5.62 -2.26
N ARG A 439 2.06 5.73 -3.10
CA ARG A 439 2.03 5.09 -4.42
C ARG A 439 3.14 5.63 -5.34
N GLY A 440 3.78 4.76 -6.12
CA GLY A 440 4.89 5.16 -6.99
C GLY A 440 4.52 5.65 -8.39
N ASP A 441 3.25 5.76 -8.76
CA ASP A 441 2.79 6.09 -10.12
C ASP A 441 2.07 7.44 -10.24
N VAL A 442 1.55 7.99 -9.14
CA VAL A 442 0.95 9.34 -9.07
C VAL A 442 1.54 10.10 -7.88
N PHE A 443 2.14 11.26 -8.15
CA PHE A 443 3.10 11.87 -7.22
C PHE A 443 2.55 12.99 -6.32
N ALA A 444 1.30 13.40 -6.51
CA ALA A 444 0.73 14.55 -5.79
C ALA A 444 0.76 14.38 -4.26
N ASP A 445 0.42 13.17 -3.77
CA ASP A 445 0.42 12.87 -2.34
C ASP A 445 1.84 12.79 -1.77
N ILE A 446 2.83 12.40 -2.58
CA ILE A 446 4.25 12.36 -2.17
C ILE A 446 4.81 13.76 -2.02
N LEU A 447 4.58 14.62 -3.02
CA LEU A 447 5.14 15.96 -3.05
C LEU A 447 4.69 16.76 -1.83
N THR A 448 3.42 16.67 -1.48
CA THR A 448 2.85 17.32 -0.28
C THR A 448 3.21 16.56 1.00
N GLY A 449 3.35 15.23 0.92
CA GLY A 449 3.91 14.39 1.97
C GLY A 449 5.33 14.74 2.40
N THR A 450 6.07 15.50 1.59
CA THR A 450 7.42 15.96 1.90
C THR A 450 7.48 16.77 3.20
N ASP A 451 6.48 17.61 3.48
CA ASP A 451 6.44 18.40 4.70
C ASP A 451 6.32 17.50 5.93
N LEU A 452 5.45 16.50 5.87
CA LEU A 452 5.31 15.50 6.94
C LEU A 452 6.59 14.69 7.10
N ALA A 453 7.16 14.21 5.99
CA ALA A 453 8.40 13.45 5.97
C ALA A 453 9.56 14.21 6.61
N THR A 454 9.67 15.50 6.31
CA THR A 454 10.68 16.40 6.88
C THR A 454 10.42 16.60 8.37
N ALA A 455 9.18 16.92 8.76
CA ALA A 455 8.80 17.16 10.15
C ALA A 455 9.04 15.96 11.07
N VAL A 456 8.84 14.73 10.59
CA VAL A 456 9.05 13.50 11.36
C VAL A 456 10.38 12.80 11.09
N ASN A 457 11.27 13.44 10.31
CA ASN A 457 12.56 12.91 9.87
C ASN A 457 12.43 11.47 9.31
N SER A 458 11.55 11.31 8.33
CA SER A 458 11.17 10.03 7.75
C SER A 458 11.55 9.94 6.27
N PRO A 459 12.05 8.80 5.78
CA PRO A 459 12.04 8.52 4.36
C PRO A 459 10.60 8.33 3.86
N ILE A 460 10.41 8.53 2.55
CA ILE A 460 9.21 8.10 1.83
C ILE A 460 9.58 6.87 0.98
N LEU A 461 8.98 5.73 1.30
CA LEU A 461 9.08 4.50 0.51
C LEU A 461 7.93 4.45 -0.50
N LEU A 462 8.28 4.29 -1.76
CA LEU A 462 7.30 4.11 -2.83
C LEU A 462 6.79 2.68 -2.84
N VAL A 463 5.49 2.49 -2.98
CA VAL A 463 4.86 1.17 -3.03
C VAL A 463 4.03 0.98 -4.29
N ASN A 464 3.91 -0.27 -4.71
CA ASN A 464 2.99 -0.71 -5.76
C ASN A 464 2.27 -2.00 -5.40
N GLY A 465 1.18 -2.27 -6.12
CA GLY A 465 0.46 -3.53 -6.02
C GLY A 465 -0.15 -3.76 -4.64
N ASN A 466 -0.13 -5.01 -4.19
CA ASN A 466 -0.80 -5.45 -2.97
C ASN A 466 0.17 -5.84 -1.83
N GLN A 467 1.48 -5.86 -2.08
CA GLN A 467 2.47 -6.29 -1.09
C GLN A 467 3.76 -5.49 -1.19
N LEU A 468 4.44 -5.29 -0.05
CA LEU A 468 5.80 -4.77 -0.01
C LEU A 468 6.79 -5.73 -0.69
N SER A 469 7.88 -5.21 -1.27
CA SER A 469 8.96 -6.06 -1.78
C SER A 469 9.75 -6.73 -0.64
N SER A 470 10.50 -7.78 -0.95
CA SER A 470 11.39 -8.43 0.02
C SER A 470 12.45 -7.48 0.57
N SER A 471 12.98 -6.59 -0.28
CA SER A 471 13.97 -5.58 0.10
C SER A 471 13.37 -4.53 1.04
N GLN A 472 12.14 -4.06 0.77
CA GLN A 472 11.41 -3.14 1.64
C GLN A 472 11.11 -3.75 3.01
N ARG A 473 10.65 -5.01 3.05
CA ARG A 473 10.44 -5.73 4.32
C ARG A 473 11.72 -5.84 5.13
N SER A 474 12.84 -6.20 4.47
CA SER A 474 14.16 -6.30 5.12
C SER A 474 14.61 -4.96 5.68
N TYR A 475 14.42 -3.87 4.94
CA TYR A 475 14.72 -2.51 5.44
C TYR A 475 13.88 -2.15 6.65
N ILE A 476 12.56 -2.34 6.58
CA ILE A 476 11.62 -2.04 7.67
C ILE A 476 11.97 -2.82 8.94
N GLY A 477 12.29 -4.12 8.82
CA GLY A 477 12.64 -4.97 9.95
C GLY A 477 13.93 -4.57 10.68
N LYS A 478 14.79 -3.75 10.06
CA LYS A 478 16.01 -3.19 10.68
C LYS A 478 15.75 -1.88 11.43
N GLN A 479 14.59 -1.26 11.26
CA GLN A 479 14.28 0.05 11.84
C GLN A 479 13.70 -0.04 13.25
N ARG A 480 13.83 1.05 14.01
CA ARG A 480 13.23 1.21 15.35
C ARG A 480 11.96 2.06 15.28
N LEU A 481 11.02 1.61 14.45
CA LEU A 481 9.82 2.38 14.15
C LEU A 481 8.98 2.59 15.41
N LYS A 482 8.39 3.77 15.50
CA LYS A 482 7.37 4.15 16.48
C LYS A 482 6.03 4.37 15.79
N LYS A 483 6.06 4.93 14.57
CA LYS A 483 4.87 5.23 13.79
C LYS A 483 5.19 5.20 12.30
N ALA A 484 4.21 4.82 11.49
CA ALA A 484 4.30 4.86 10.05
C ALA A 484 3.04 5.53 9.47
N TYR A 485 3.16 6.03 8.26
CA TYR A 485 2.06 6.70 7.56
C TYR A 485 1.87 6.13 6.16
N VAL A 486 0.64 6.13 5.67
CA VAL A 486 0.30 5.87 4.27
C VAL A 486 -0.36 7.12 3.72
N LEU A 487 0.19 7.66 2.64
CA LEU A 487 -0.37 8.82 1.96
C LEU A 487 -1.28 8.38 0.81
N GLY A 488 -2.47 8.98 0.77
CA GLY A 488 -3.47 8.72 -0.25
C GLY A 488 -4.54 7.71 0.17
N GLY A 489 -5.69 7.81 -0.51
CA GLY A 489 -6.86 6.97 -0.25
C GLY A 489 -6.67 5.52 -0.73
N THR A 490 -7.75 4.75 -0.69
CA THR A 490 -7.74 3.32 -1.08
C THR A 490 -7.43 3.09 -2.56
N ASN A 491 -7.75 4.05 -3.43
CA ASN A 491 -7.37 4.04 -4.85
C ASN A 491 -5.86 4.31 -5.07
N ALA A 492 -5.17 4.86 -4.07
CA ALA A 492 -3.74 5.12 -4.11
C ALA A 492 -2.96 3.95 -3.49
N VAL A 493 -3.33 3.58 -2.28
CA VAL A 493 -2.78 2.42 -1.56
C VAL A 493 -3.97 1.60 -1.10
N SER A 494 -4.17 0.43 -1.69
CA SER A 494 -5.32 -0.42 -1.39
C SER A 494 -5.36 -0.82 0.09
N ASP A 495 -6.52 -1.18 0.61
CA ASP A 495 -6.60 -1.66 1.99
C ASP A 495 -5.87 -2.99 2.20
N SER A 496 -5.74 -3.79 1.13
CA SER A 496 -4.90 -5.00 1.17
C SER A 496 -3.43 -4.64 1.39
N LEU A 497 -2.91 -3.68 0.61
CA LEU A 497 -1.54 -3.20 0.79
C LEU A 497 -1.36 -2.49 2.14
N PHE A 498 -2.32 -1.70 2.61
CA PHE A 498 -2.26 -1.07 3.93
C PHE A 498 -2.15 -2.11 5.05
N ARG A 499 -2.98 -3.17 5.01
CA ARG A 499 -2.89 -4.28 5.97
C ARG A 499 -1.57 -5.03 5.85
N ASN A 500 -1.08 -5.24 4.63
CA ASN A 500 0.23 -5.85 4.39
C ASN A 500 1.36 -5.01 5.03
N ILE A 501 1.34 -3.69 4.87
CA ILE A 501 2.26 -2.78 5.55
C ILE A 501 2.12 -2.93 7.07
N GLN A 502 0.90 -2.86 7.60
CA GLN A 502 0.63 -2.98 9.04
C GLN A 502 1.18 -4.28 9.65
N GLN A 503 1.10 -5.40 8.92
CA GLN A 503 1.65 -6.68 9.37
C GLN A 503 3.18 -6.69 9.43
N ASN A 504 3.84 -5.96 8.53
CA ASN A 504 5.30 -5.88 8.44
C ASN A 504 5.92 -4.84 9.39
N LEU A 505 5.11 -4.08 10.12
CA LEU A 505 5.54 -3.10 11.13
C LEU A 505 5.57 -3.69 12.56
N LYS A 506 5.27 -4.98 12.74
CA LYS A 506 5.10 -5.64 14.05
C LYS A 506 6.39 -6.21 14.66
#